data_AF-A0A538DF40-F1
#
_entry.id   AF-A0A538DF40-F1
#
_cell.length_a   1.000
_cell.length_b   1.000
_cell.length_c   1.000
_cell.angle_alpha   90.00
_cell.angle_beta   90.00
_cell.angle_gamma   90.00
#
_symmetry.space_group_name_H-M   'P 1'
#
loop_
_entity.id
_entity.type
_entity.pdbx_description
1 polymer ?
#
loop_
_entity_poly.entity_id
_entity_poly.type
_entity_poly.pdbx_seq_one_letter_code
_entity_poly.pdbx_strand_id
1 'polypeptide(L)' 'MRIRVQEAADLPGLVAFLREREFVADEIGPNTVEVYRLSSVRHNRVRIELDLHLRAWHAAHPDAKAEFVE' A
#
# COMPACT_ATOMS: atom_id res chain seq x y z
N MET A 1 -5.53 -1.63 7.32
CA MET A 1 -5.81 -2.44 6.11
C MET A 1 -4.52 -3.10 5.70
N ARG A 2 -4.55 -4.23 5.01
CA ARG A 2 -3.30 -4.92 4.63
C ARG A 2 -3.15 -4.99 3.13
N ILE A 3 -1.91 -4.85 2.67
CA ILE A 3 -1.54 -5.03 1.27
C ILE A 3 -0.47 -6.11 1.23
N ARG A 4 -0.63 -7.05 0.31
CA ARG A 4 0.38 -8.06 0.00
C ARG A 4 1.01 -7.72 -1.35
N VAL A 5 2.34 -7.76 -1.41
CA VAL A 5 3.09 -7.73 -2.68
C VAL A 5 3.40 -9.16 -3.13
N GLN A 6 3.48 -9.37 -4.44
CA GLN A 6 3.86 -10.67 -4.99
C GLN A 6 5.33 -10.98 -4.67
N GLU A 7 6.23 -10.05 -5.01
CA GLU A 7 7.66 -10.16 -4.75
C GLU A 7 8.07 -9.34 -3.53
N ALA A 8 8.79 -9.96 -2.59
CA ALA A 8 9.26 -9.29 -1.37
C ALA A 8 10.17 -8.09 -1.68
N ALA A 9 10.86 -8.13 -2.81
CA ALA A 9 11.75 -7.06 -3.28
C ALA A 9 11.01 -5.75 -3.58
N ASP A 10 9.71 -5.81 -3.89
CA ASP A 10 8.89 -4.62 -4.19
C ASP A 10 8.36 -3.93 -2.93
N LEU A 11 8.43 -4.61 -1.79
CA LEU A 11 7.86 -4.15 -0.53
C LEU A 11 8.48 -2.82 -0.05
N PRO A 12 9.81 -2.63 -0.06
CA PRO A 12 10.42 -1.35 0.32
C PRO A 12 9.99 -0.20 -0.61
N GLY A 13 9.84 -0.46 -1.90
CA GLY A 13 9.39 0.51 -2.89
C GLY A 13 7.95 0.96 -2.63
N LEU A 14 7.06 0.00 -2.38
CA LEU A 14 5.66 0.27 -2.04
C LEU A 14 5.56 1.06 -0.72
N VAL A 15 6.33 0.69 0.30
CA VAL A 15 6.35 1.40 1.60
C VAL A 15 6.78 2.85 1.41
N ALA A 16 7.86 3.09 0.67
CA ALA A 16 8.34 4.44 0.38
C ALA A 16 7.28 5.27 -0.35
N PHE A 17 6.69 4.71 -1.41
CA PHE A 17 5.65 5.36 -2.20
C PHE A 17 4.41 5.74 -1.38
N LEU A 18 4.01 4.90 -0.43
CA LEU A 18 2.87 5.16 0.45
C LEU A 18 3.19 6.24 1.50
N ARG A 19 4.41 6.22 2.07
CA ARG A 19 4.86 7.22 3.04
C ARG A 19 4.93 8.63 2.45
N GLU A 20 5.35 8.77 1.19
CA GLU A 20 5.31 10.04 0.46
C GLU A 20 3.89 10.63 0.32
N ARG A 21 2.86 9.78 0.42
CA ARG A 21 1.43 10.15 0.30
C ARG A 21 0.74 10.28 1.66
N GLU A 22 1.52 10.41 2.73
CA GLU A 22 1.06 10.55 4.10
C GLU A 22 0.29 9.33 4.63
N PHE A 23 0.55 8.14 4.07
CA PHE A 23 0.11 6.89 4.66
C PHE A 23 1.18 6.36 5.61
N VAL A 24 0.74 5.74 6.71
CA VAL A 24 1.59 4.91 7.52
C VAL A 24 1.57 3.51 6.92
N ALA A 25 2.76 2.97 6.67
CA ALA A 25 3.00 1.69 6.04
C ALA A 25 4.02 0.94 6.91
N ASP A 26 3.53 -0.05 7.65
CA ASP A 26 4.29 -0.88 8.58
C ASP A 26 4.40 -2.30 8.06
N GLU A 27 5.62 -2.82 7.97
CA GLU A 27 5.88 -4.18 7.48
C GLU A 27 5.49 -5.18 8.56
N ILE A 28 4.51 -6.04 8.28
CA ILE A 28 3.97 -7.02 9.23
C ILE A 28 4.28 -8.47 8.83
N GLY A 29 4.98 -8.66 7.70
CA GLY A 29 5.36 -9.97 7.19
C GLY A 29 6.29 -9.83 5.98
N PRO A 30 6.81 -10.96 5.44
CA PRO A 30 7.82 -10.95 4.40
C PRO A 30 7.38 -10.24 3.11
N ASN A 31 6.07 -10.29 2.81
CA ASN A 31 5.48 -9.68 1.62
C ASN A 31 4.22 -8.87 1.98
N THR A 32 4.05 -8.50 3.24
CA THR A 32 2.80 -7.89 3.73
C THR A 32 3.09 -6.61 4.48
N VAL A 33 2.37 -5.57 4.11
CA VAL A 33 2.41 -4.26 4.77
C VAL A 33 1.02 -3.92 5.31
N GLU A 34 0.97 -3.48 6.56
CA GLU A 34 -0.19 -2.86 7.15
C GLU A 34 -0.19 -1.37 6.84
N VAL A 35 -1.31 -0.88 6.33
CA VAL A 35 -1.49 0.49 5.89
C VAL A 35 -2.67 1.13 6.60
N TYR A 36 -2.42 2.31 7.16
CA TYR A 36 -3.40 3.16 7.81
C TYR A 36 -3.04 4.64 7.64
N ARG A 37 -3.99 5.53 7.90
CA ARG A 37 -3.79 6.99 7.85
C ARG A 37 -4.17 7.58 9.19
N LEU A 38 -3.30 8.40 9.79
CA LEU A 38 -3.51 9.05 11.09
C LEU A 38 -4.50 10.23 11.00
N SER A 39 -5.62 10.05 10.31
CA SER A 39 -6.62 11.10 10.08
C SER A 39 -8.00 10.64 10.53
N SER A 40 -8.88 11.57 10.94
CA SER A 40 -10.29 11.29 11.24
C SER A 40 -11.14 10.96 10.00
N VAL A 41 -10.50 10.72 8.85
CA VAL A 41 -11.18 10.38 7.60
C VAL A 41 -11.75 8.96 7.73
N ARG A 42 -13.02 8.80 7.35
CA ARG A 42 -13.71 7.49 7.38
C ARG A 42 -12.91 6.44 6.60
N HIS A 43 -12.82 5.24 7.15
CA HIS A 43 -12.08 4.11 6.56
C HIS A 43 -12.42 3.84 5.09
N ASN A 44 -13.69 4.02 4.67
CA ASN A 44 -14.08 3.84 3.26
C ASN A 44 -13.37 4.81 2.31
N ARG A 45 -13.16 6.06 2.71
CA ARG A 45 -12.46 7.05 1.88
C ARG A 45 -10.97 6.74 1.79
N VAL A 46 -10.36 6.31 2.89
CA VAL A 46 -8.97 5.87 2.93
C VAL A 46 -8.76 4.68 1.98
N ARG A 47 -9.70 3.71 1.96
CA ARG A 47 -9.63 2.57 1.03
C ARG A 47 -9.69 2.99 -0.44
N ILE A 48 -10.58 3.93 -0.79
CA ILE A 48 -10.70 4.42 -2.18
C ILE A 48 -9.43 5.15 -2.62
N GLU A 49 -8.90 6.05 -1.77
CA GLU A 49 -7.64 6.76 -2.06
C GLU A 49 -6.47 5.79 -2.20
N LEU A 50 -6.40 4.79 -1.32
CA LEU A 50 -5.35 3.76 -1.37
C LEU A 50 -5.46 2.89 -2.62
N ASP A 51 -6.66 2.51 -3.07
CA ASP A 51 -6.87 1.79 -4.33
C ASP A 51 -6.37 2.60 -5.54
N LEU A 52 -6.66 3.90 -5.57
CA LEU A 52 -6.17 4.80 -6.61
C LEU A 52 -4.64 4.85 -6.64
N HIS A 53 -4.01 4.97 -5.46
CA HIS A 53 -2.56 4.99 -5.34
C HIS A 53 -1.92 3.65 -5.72
N LEU A 54 -2.56 2.53 -5.37
CA LEU A 54 -2.09 1.19 -5.75
C LEU A 54 -2.07 1.01 -7.27
N ARG A 55 -3.11 1.48 -7.97
CA ARG A 55 -3.16 1.46 -9.44
C ARG A 55 -2.07 2.32 -10.06
N ALA A 56 -1.81 3.50 -9.49
CA ALA A 56 -0.72 4.36 -9.94
C ALA A 56 0.65 3.70 -9.72
N TRP A 57 0.83 2.98 -8.61
CA TRP A 57 2.01 2.19 -8.34
C TRP A 57 2.22 1.09 -9.39
N HIS A 58 1.18 0.30 -9.70
CA HIS A 58 1.25 -0.73 -10.75
C HIS A 58 1.53 -0.17 -12.13
N ALA A 59 1.00 1.02 -12.45
CA ALA A 59 1.28 1.67 -13.72
C ALA A 59 2.77 2.07 -13.85
N ALA A 60 3.41 2.43 -12.74
CA ALA A 60 4.83 2.76 -12.70
C ALA A 60 5.73 1.51 -12.56
N HIS A 61 5.20 0.43 -11.98
CA HIS A 61 5.92 -0.82 -11.72
C HIS A 61 5.06 -2.01 -12.18
N PRO A 62 5.08 -2.33 -13.50
CA PRO A 62 4.21 -3.35 -14.08
C PRO A 62 4.44 -4.75 -13.51
N ASP A 63 5.66 -5.02 -13.07
CA ASP A 63 6.06 -6.30 -12.48
C ASP A 63 5.73 -6.38 -10.98
N ALA A 64 5.54 -5.24 -10.31
CA ALA A 64 5.30 -5.17 -8.87
C ALA A 64 3.81 -5.29 -8.54
N LYS A 65 3.29 -6.52 -8.56
CA LYS A 65 1.90 -6.76 -8.18
C LYS A 65 1.70 -6.60 -6.69
N ALA A 66 0.70 -5.81 -6.33
CA ALA A 66 0.29 -5.56 -4.96
C ALA A 66 -1.24 -5.65 -4.87
N GLU A 67 -1.77 -6.28 -3.84
CA GLU A 67 -3.20 -6.50 -3.68
C GLU A 67 -3.64 -6.32 -2.23
N PHE A 68 -4.90 -5.92 -2.03
CA PHE A 68 -5.48 -5.86 -0.69
C PHE A 68 -5.72 -7.27 -0.15
N VAL A 69 -5.32 -7.49 1.10
CA VAL A 69 -5.62 -8.72 1.84
C VAL A 69 -6.43 -8.40 3.09
N GLU A 70 -7.33 -9.32 3.46
CA GLU A 70 -8.24 -9.19 4.62
C GLU A 70 -7.54 -9.54 5.94
#